data_AF-H3C922-F1
#
_entry.id   AF-H3C922-F1
#
_cell.length_a   1.000
_cell.length_b   1.000
_cell.length_c   1.000
_cell.angle_alpha   90.00
_cell.angle_beta   90.00
_cell.angle_gamma   90.00
#
_symmetry.space_group_name_H-M   'P 1'
#
loop_
_entity.id
_entity.type
_entity.pdbx_description
1 polymer ?
#
loop_
_entity_poly.entity_id
_entity_poly.type
_entity_poly.pdbx_seq_one_letter_code
_entity_poly.pdbx_strand_id
1 'polypeptide(L)'
;VSDKCGSDQDGDGTEQKPFKAPLKALPCAGKEPFPTIDVDSQEEGEGWAVISETQMKNEASVTQAEDNERREKNLEEAKKVIIEDDPSLPSPETVKIRQLETKRGQRVKVFGWVHRLRRQGKNLMFIVLRDGTGFLQCV
;
A
#
# COMPACT_ATOMS: atom_id res chain seq x y z
N VAL A 1 -19.52 -4.35 -15.04
CA VAL A 1 -18.09 -4.63 -15.36
C VAL A 1 -18.07 -5.39 -16.66
N SER A 2 -17.38 -4.89 -17.69
CA SER A 2 -17.40 -5.50 -19.01
C SER A 2 -15.99 -5.80 -19.45
N ASP A 3 -15.70 -7.06 -19.75
CA ASP A 3 -14.38 -7.45 -20.29
C ASP A 3 -14.23 -6.95 -21.73
N LYS A 4 -15.36 -6.84 -22.46
CA LYS A 4 -15.41 -6.40 -23.86
C LYS A 4 -15.30 -4.88 -24.02
N CYS A 5 -15.98 -4.11 -23.17
CA CYS A 5 -16.12 -2.66 -23.35
C CYS A 5 -15.64 -1.83 -22.15
N GLY A 6 -15.11 -2.45 -21.10
CA GLY A 6 -14.67 -1.76 -19.89
C GLY A 6 -13.23 -1.23 -19.94
N SER A 7 -12.95 -0.27 -19.05
CA SER A 7 -11.60 0.25 -18.80
C SER A 7 -11.35 0.38 -17.30
N ASP A 8 -10.20 -0.12 -16.81
CA ASP A 8 -9.82 -0.01 -15.40
C ASP A 8 -9.13 1.32 -15.04
N GLN A 9 -8.76 2.10 -16.06
CA GLN A 9 -8.13 3.42 -15.90
C GLN A 9 -9.17 4.53 -15.93
N ASP A 10 -10.13 4.46 -16.85
CA ASP A 10 -11.12 5.51 -17.12
C ASP A 10 -12.58 5.11 -16.83
N GLY A 11 -12.83 3.85 -16.46
CA GLY A 11 -14.15 3.38 -16.05
C GLY A 11 -14.57 4.01 -14.73
N ASP A 12 -15.87 4.24 -14.58
CA ASP A 12 -16.48 4.74 -13.34
C ASP A 12 -17.38 3.69 -12.67
N GLY A 13 -17.55 2.52 -13.31
CA GLY A 13 -18.38 1.42 -12.81
C GLY A 13 -19.86 1.54 -13.18
N THR A 14 -20.23 2.53 -13.99
CA THR A 14 -21.57 2.65 -14.57
C THR A 14 -21.74 1.75 -15.79
N GLU A 15 -22.98 1.53 -16.22
CA GLU A 15 -23.27 0.80 -17.46
C GLU A 15 -22.65 1.44 -18.71
N GLN A 16 -22.50 2.77 -18.72
CA GLN A 16 -21.94 3.52 -19.85
C GLN A 16 -20.41 3.49 -19.89
N LYS A 17 -19.76 3.41 -18.72
CA LYS A 17 -18.31 3.33 -18.56
C LYS A 17 -17.94 2.24 -17.55
N PRO A 18 -18.20 0.97 -17.88
CA PRO A 18 -17.95 -0.12 -16.96
C PRO A 18 -16.45 -0.25 -16.69
N PHE A 19 -16.12 -0.71 -15.49
CA PHE A 19 -14.77 -1.24 -15.24
C PHE A 19 -14.52 -2.47 -16.12
N LYS A 20 -13.25 -2.76 -16.41
CA LYS A 20 -12.86 -3.94 -17.17
C LYS A 20 -12.74 -5.16 -16.27
N ALA A 21 -12.04 -5.01 -15.14
CA ALA A 21 -11.89 -6.04 -14.13
C ALA A 21 -12.85 -5.80 -12.95
N PRO A 22 -13.57 -6.82 -12.46
CA PRO A 22 -14.48 -6.62 -11.33
C PRO A 22 -13.74 -6.21 -10.05
N LEU A 23 -12.47 -6.60 -9.95
CA LEU A 23 -11.47 -6.06 -9.03
C LEU A 23 -11.48 -4.54 -8.82
N LYS A 24 -11.68 -3.76 -9.88
CA LYS A 24 -11.69 -2.29 -9.79
C LYS A 24 -13.00 -1.76 -9.20
N ALA A 25 -14.08 -2.53 -9.30
CA ALA A 25 -15.39 -2.17 -8.77
C ALA A 25 -15.50 -2.34 -7.24
N LEU A 26 -14.79 -3.32 -6.65
CA LEU A 26 -14.85 -3.58 -5.19
C LEU A 26 -14.40 -2.40 -4.30
N PRO A 27 -13.27 -1.71 -4.57
CA PRO A 27 -12.85 -0.56 -3.77
C PRO A 27 -13.77 0.66 -3.92
N CYS A 28 -14.42 0.82 -5.07
CA CYS A 28 -15.37 1.91 -5.34
C CYS A 28 -16.68 1.76 -4.56
N ALA A 29 -17.04 0.53 -4.17
CA ALA A 29 -18.25 0.21 -3.42
C ALA A 29 -18.23 0.67 -1.95
N GLY A 30 -17.07 1.03 -1.38
CA GLY A 30 -17.00 1.60 -0.03
C GLY A 30 -17.29 0.60 1.10
N LYS A 31 -18.49 0.65 1.69
CA LYS A 31 -18.87 -0.09 2.91
C LYS A 31 -20.05 -1.03 2.68
N GLU A 32 -20.05 -2.15 3.39
CA GLU A 32 -21.10 -3.16 3.36
C GLU A 32 -22.51 -2.58 3.60
N PRO A 33 -23.54 -3.13 2.92
CA PRO A 33 -23.48 -4.29 2.01
C PRO A 33 -22.86 -3.93 0.66
N PHE A 34 -21.93 -4.77 0.19
CA PHE A 34 -21.33 -4.58 -1.12
C PHE A 34 -22.42 -4.62 -2.20
N PRO A 35 -22.40 -3.70 -3.18
CA PRO A 35 -23.36 -3.70 -4.26
C PRO A 35 -23.19 -4.96 -5.12
N THR A 36 -24.30 -5.48 -5.63
CA THR A 36 -24.29 -6.53 -6.63
C THR A 36 -23.52 -6.06 -7.85
N ILE A 37 -22.45 -6.77 -8.20
CA ILE A 37 -21.61 -6.45 -9.36
C ILE A 37 -22.14 -7.23 -10.56
N ASP A 38 -22.58 -6.51 -11.58
CA ASP A 38 -22.97 -7.10 -12.85
C ASP A 38 -21.75 -7.22 -13.78
N VAL A 39 -21.62 -8.36 -14.45
CA VAL A 39 -20.59 -8.73 -15.43
C VAL A 39 -21.23 -9.03 -16.79
N ASP A 40 -20.44 -9.08 -17.87
CA ASP A 40 -20.96 -9.48 -19.19
C ASP A 40 -21.59 -10.88 -19.12
N SER A 41 -22.82 -11.04 -19.62
CA SER A 41 -23.45 -12.37 -19.71
C SER A 41 -22.69 -13.27 -20.71
N GLN A 42 -22.64 -14.57 -20.40
CA GLN A 42 -22.09 -15.58 -21.30
C GLN A 42 -23.11 -16.06 -22.34
N GLU A 43 -24.39 -15.73 -22.17
CA GLU A 43 -25.45 -16.07 -23.11
C GLU A 43 -25.52 -15.05 -24.27
N GLU A 44 -25.62 -15.54 -25.51
CA GLU A 44 -25.75 -14.69 -26.69
C GLU A 44 -27.10 -13.95 -26.68
N GLY A 45 -27.08 -12.68 -26.27
CA GLY A 45 -28.24 -11.78 -26.30
C GLY A 45 -28.63 -11.18 -24.95
N GLU A 46 -28.03 -11.64 -23.85
CA GLU A 46 -28.19 -11.02 -22.55
C GLU A 46 -27.07 -10.00 -22.31
N GLY A 47 -27.44 -8.79 -21.86
CA GLY A 47 -26.47 -7.71 -21.66
C GLY A 47 -25.59 -7.90 -20.43
N TRP A 48 -26.19 -8.22 -19.28
CA TRP A 48 -25.53 -8.23 -17.97
C TRP A 48 -25.99 -9.41 -17.12
N ALA A 49 -25.06 -10.03 -16.38
CA ALA A 49 -25.30 -11.12 -15.44
C ALA A 49 -24.62 -10.83 -14.10
N VAL A 50 -25.18 -11.29 -12.99
CA VAL A 50 -24.54 -11.11 -11.66
C VAL A 50 -23.25 -11.93 -11.56
N ILE A 51 -22.19 -11.33 -11.03
CA ILE A 51 -20.92 -12.04 -10.82
C ILE A 51 -21.10 -13.28 -9.94
N SER A 52 -20.51 -14.41 -10.35
CA SER A 52 -20.56 -15.64 -9.56
C SER A 52 -19.62 -15.59 -8.34
N GLU A 53 -19.96 -16.31 -7.27
CA GLU A 53 -19.11 -16.41 -6.07
C GLU A 53 -17.70 -16.93 -6.38
N THR A 54 -17.57 -17.81 -7.39
CA THR A 54 -16.28 -18.37 -7.82
C THR A 54 -15.41 -17.33 -8.51
N GLN A 55 -15.99 -16.46 -9.36
CA GLN A 55 -15.29 -15.34 -9.99
C GLN A 55 -14.83 -14.33 -8.94
N MET A 56 -15.71 -13.94 -8.00
CA MET A 56 -15.33 -13.06 -6.89
C MET A 56 -14.16 -13.60 -6.06
N LYS A 57 -14.15 -14.91 -5.75
CA LYS A 57 -13.10 -15.53 -4.94
C LYS A 57 -11.75 -15.60 -5.67
N ASN A 58 -11.76 -15.93 -6.95
CA ASN A 58 -10.55 -15.97 -7.77
C ASN A 58 -9.92 -14.58 -7.88
N GLU A 59 -10.73 -13.57 -8.10
CA GLU A 59 -10.27 -12.19 -8.16
C GLU A 59 -9.67 -11.71 -6.84
N ALA A 60 -10.32 -11.99 -5.71
CA ALA A 60 -9.74 -11.72 -4.39
C ALA A 60 -8.35 -12.38 -4.20
N SER A 61 -8.13 -13.58 -4.74
CA SER A 61 -6.81 -14.23 -4.68
C SER A 61 -5.73 -13.55 -5.53
N VAL A 62 -6.11 -13.01 -6.70
CA VAL A 62 -5.20 -12.25 -7.58
C VAL A 62 -4.73 -10.96 -6.89
N THR A 63 -5.60 -10.26 -6.16
CA THR A 63 -5.18 -9.05 -5.41
C THR A 63 -4.11 -9.35 -4.36
N GLN A 64 -4.20 -10.49 -3.67
CA GLN A 64 -3.20 -10.86 -2.66
C GLN A 64 -1.84 -11.15 -3.30
N ALA A 65 -1.83 -11.75 -4.50
CA ALA A 65 -0.61 -12.00 -5.25
C ALA A 65 0.03 -10.70 -5.73
N GLU A 66 -0.73 -9.79 -6.33
CA GLU A 66 -0.22 -8.49 -6.80
C GLU A 66 0.28 -7.61 -5.65
N ASP A 67 -0.42 -7.62 -4.51
CA ASP A 67 -0.01 -6.83 -3.33
C ASP A 67 1.27 -7.39 -2.70
N ASN A 68 1.48 -8.71 -2.76
CA ASN A 68 2.73 -9.36 -2.36
C ASN A 68 3.88 -9.03 -3.31
N GLU A 69 3.66 -9.09 -4.63
CA GLU A 69 4.68 -8.69 -5.61
C GLU A 69 5.09 -7.23 -5.44
N ARG A 70 4.14 -6.34 -5.18
CA ARG A 70 4.43 -4.92 -4.93
C ARG A 70 5.27 -4.73 -3.67
N ARG A 71 4.99 -5.49 -2.61
CA ARG A 71 5.79 -5.48 -1.37
C ARG A 71 7.20 -6.00 -1.62
N GLU A 72 7.35 -7.05 -2.41
CA GLU A 72 8.64 -7.65 -2.73
C GLU A 72 9.51 -6.71 -3.57
N LYS A 73 8.95 -6.07 -4.61
CA LYS A 73 9.64 -5.04 -5.40
C LYS A 73 10.11 -3.87 -4.53
N ASN A 74 9.25 -3.37 -3.64
CA ASN A 74 9.62 -2.31 -2.71
C ASN A 74 10.74 -2.73 -1.73
N LEU A 75 10.75 -4.00 -1.29
CA LEU A 75 11.81 -4.54 -0.43
C LEU A 75 13.14 -4.66 -1.18
N GLU A 76 13.13 -5.08 -2.43
CA GLU A 76 14.33 -5.17 -3.25
C GLU A 76 14.91 -3.79 -3.58
N GLU A 77 14.06 -2.82 -3.91
CA GLU A 77 14.49 -1.43 -4.11
C GLU A 77 15.08 -0.84 -2.83
N ALA A 78 14.48 -1.10 -1.67
CA ALA A 78 15.01 -0.66 -0.39
C ALA A 78 16.39 -1.29 -0.07
N LYS A 79 16.64 -2.55 -0.45
CA LYS A 79 17.95 -3.21 -0.26
C LYS A 79 19.07 -2.54 -1.07
N LYS A 80 18.75 -1.87 -2.19
CA LYS A 80 19.73 -1.16 -3.03
C LYS A 80 20.17 0.17 -2.43
N VAL A 81 19.43 0.72 -1.46
CA VAL A 81 19.78 1.97 -0.79
C VAL A 81 20.88 1.68 0.23
N ILE A 82 22.13 1.85 -0.19
CA ILE A 82 23.29 1.80 0.70
C ILE A 82 23.42 3.17 1.36
N ILE A 83 23.12 3.23 2.67
CA ILE A 83 23.39 4.41 3.49
C ILE A 83 24.80 4.22 4.06
N GLU A 84 25.78 4.92 3.51
CA GLU A 84 27.16 4.90 3.97
C GLU A 84 27.33 5.79 5.21
N ASP A 85 28.02 5.28 6.23
CA ASP A 85 28.37 6.06 7.41
C ASP A 85 29.59 6.95 7.09
N ASP A 86 29.46 8.25 7.37
CA ASP A 86 30.58 9.18 7.28
C ASP A 86 31.67 8.81 8.33
N PRO A 87 32.89 8.43 7.89
CA PRO A 87 33.97 7.99 8.77
C PRO A 87 34.60 9.14 9.58
N SER A 88 34.28 10.40 9.28
CA SER A 88 34.74 11.56 10.04
C SER A 88 34.00 11.76 11.36
N LEU A 89 32.86 11.09 11.53
CA LEU A 89 31.97 11.22 12.69
C LEU A 89 32.09 9.98 13.61
N PRO A 90 31.87 10.14 14.92
CA PRO A 90 31.91 9.03 15.87
C PRO A 90 30.89 7.95 15.50
N SER A 91 31.28 6.68 15.66
CA SER A 91 30.41 5.54 15.37
C SER A 91 29.13 5.60 16.22
N PRO A 92 27.94 5.48 15.61
CA PRO A 92 26.68 5.60 16.33
C PRO A 92 26.44 4.39 17.26
N GLU A 93 26.07 4.67 18.51
CA GLU A 93 25.65 3.63 19.44
C GLU A 93 24.21 3.18 19.16
N THR A 94 23.98 1.86 19.10
CA THR A 94 22.62 1.33 18.87
C THR A 94 21.85 1.31 20.18
N VAL A 95 20.76 2.09 20.27
CA VAL A 95 19.98 2.28 21.51
C VAL A 95 18.48 2.22 21.25
N LYS A 96 17.71 1.95 22.32
CA LYS A 96 16.23 1.98 22.30
C LYS A 96 15.69 3.37 22.60
N ILE A 97 14.46 3.66 22.15
CA ILE A 97 13.85 5.00 22.30
C ILE A 97 13.81 5.44 23.77
N ARG A 98 13.48 4.54 24.70
CA ARG A 98 13.46 4.83 26.15
C ARG A 98 14.80 5.33 26.74
N GLN A 99 15.93 5.05 26.08
CA GLN A 99 17.27 5.40 26.56
C GLN A 99 17.81 6.70 25.92
N LEU A 100 17.05 7.33 25.03
CA LEU A 100 17.53 8.51 24.30
C LEU A 100 17.70 9.74 25.17
N GLU A 101 16.99 9.82 26.30
CA GLU A 101 17.08 10.97 27.20
C GLU A 101 18.49 11.16 27.79
N THR A 102 19.19 10.07 28.11
CA THR A 102 20.57 10.13 28.64
C THR A 102 21.63 10.28 27.54
N LYS A 103 21.26 10.10 26.27
CA LYS A 103 22.15 10.14 25.09
C LYS A 103 21.94 11.41 24.24
N ARG A 104 21.32 12.44 24.80
CA ARG A 104 21.11 13.74 24.11
C ARG A 104 22.47 14.33 23.68
N GLY A 105 22.54 14.81 22.43
CA GLY A 105 23.75 15.38 21.85
C GLY A 105 24.76 14.36 21.31
N GLN A 106 24.47 13.06 21.39
CA GLN A 106 25.32 12.00 20.84
C GLN A 106 24.72 11.43 19.55
N ARG A 107 25.58 10.93 18.65
CA ARG A 107 25.14 10.20 17.46
C ARG A 107 24.70 8.79 17.87
N VAL A 108 23.48 8.42 17.51
CA VAL A 108 22.87 7.15 17.88
C VAL A 108 22.20 6.49 16.68
N LYS A 109 22.05 5.17 16.74
CA LYS A 109 21.30 4.36 15.78
C LYS A 109 20.08 3.76 16.46
N VAL A 110 18.91 3.98 15.90
CA VAL A 110 17.64 3.50 16.48
C VAL A 110 16.91 2.65 15.45
N PHE A 111 16.54 1.44 15.85
CA PHE A 111 15.67 0.57 15.06
C PHE A 111 14.23 0.71 15.51
N GLY A 112 13.30 0.82 14.56
CA GLY A 112 11.88 0.88 14.85
C GLY A 112 11.02 0.85 13.59
N TRP A 113 9.72 0.98 13.79
CA TRP A 113 8.70 1.06 12.75
C TRP A 113 8.21 2.50 12.60
N VAL A 114 8.01 2.93 11.36
CA VAL A 114 7.40 4.22 11.07
C VAL A 114 5.96 4.20 11.57
N HIS A 115 5.68 5.04 12.56
CA HIS A 115 4.32 5.22 13.08
C HIS A 115 3.58 6.29 12.30
N ARG A 116 4.26 7.39 11.96
CA ARG A 116 3.69 8.48 11.15
C ARG A 116 4.75 9.01 10.20
N LEU A 117 4.35 9.28 8.96
CA LEU A 117 5.23 9.87 7.96
C LEU A 117 4.52 11.07 7.34
N ARG A 118 5.15 12.23 7.39
CA ARG A 118 4.69 13.46 6.73
C ARG A 118 5.78 13.95 5.80
N ARG A 119 5.45 14.21 4.54
CA ARG A 119 6.34 14.86 3.57
C ARG A 119 5.92 16.31 3.43
N GLN A 120 6.87 17.24 3.46
CA GLN A 120 6.64 18.66 3.22
C GLN A 120 7.48 19.10 2.03
N GLY A 121 6.82 19.34 0.90
CA GLY A 121 7.51 19.59 -0.38
C GLY A 121 8.35 18.39 -0.82
N LYS A 122 9.47 18.66 -1.49
CA LYS A 122 10.39 17.63 -1.99
C LYS A 122 11.57 17.33 -1.05
N ASN A 123 11.89 18.25 -0.13
CA ASN A 123 13.18 18.25 0.57
C ASN A 123 13.07 17.86 2.05
N LEU A 124 11.86 17.85 2.63
CA LEU A 124 11.67 17.59 4.06
C LEU A 124 10.71 16.43 4.28
N MET A 125 11.14 15.52 5.14
CA MET A 125 10.33 14.43 5.65
C MET A 125 10.32 14.54 7.18
N PHE A 126 9.19 14.20 7.80
CA PHE A 126 9.07 14.08 9.24
C PHE A 126 8.58 12.68 9.52
N ILE A 127 9.32 11.95 10.35
CA ILE A 127 9.04 10.57 10.69
C ILE A 127 8.82 10.50 12.19
N VAL A 128 7.69 9.97 12.62
CA VAL A 128 7.51 9.51 14.00
C VAL A 128 7.83 8.02 14.01
N LEU A 129 8.93 7.64 14.65
CA LEU A 129 9.38 6.26 14.81
C LEU A 129 8.84 5.67 16.12
N ARG A 130 8.46 4.39 16.13
CA ARG A 130 8.14 3.63 17.35
C ARG A 130 8.93 2.34 17.42
N ASP A 131 9.34 1.91 18.60
CA ASP A 131 10.04 0.64 18.81
C ASP A 131 9.38 -0.25 19.89
N GLY A 132 8.18 0.14 20.34
CA GLY A 132 7.46 -0.48 21.46
C GLY A 132 7.81 0.11 22.83
N THR A 133 8.91 0.84 22.96
CA THR A 133 9.34 1.50 24.20
C THR A 133 9.04 2.99 24.25
N GLY A 134 8.63 3.57 23.12
CA GLY A 134 8.21 4.97 23.02
C GLY A 134 8.04 5.43 21.58
N PHE A 135 7.92 6.75 21.43
CA PHE A 135 7.87 7.44 20.14
C PHE A 135 9.03 8.43 20.03
N LEU A 136 9.62 8.51 18.85
CA LEU A 136 10.71 9.43 18.52
C LEU A 136 10.35 10.23 17.28
N GLN A 137 10.40 11.56 17.36
CA GLN A 137 10.22 12.42 16.19
C GLN A 137 11.58 12.66 15.52
N CYS A 138 11.66 12.27 14.25
CA CYS A 138 12.82 12.41 13.38
C CYS A 138 12.49 13.34 12.20
N VAL A 139 13.52 13.98 11.67
CA VAL A 139 13.50 14.75 10.42
C VAL A 139 14.40 14.04 9.42
#